data_AF-A0A8S3HKF0-F1
#
_entry.id   AF-A0A8S3HKF0-F1
#
_cell.length_a   1.000
_cell.length_b   1.000
_cell.length_c   1.000
_cell.angle_alpha   90.00
_cell.angle_beta   90.00
_cell.angle_gamma   90.00
#
_symmetry.space_group_name_H-M   'P 1'
#
loop_
_entity.id
_entity.type
_entity.pdbx_description
1 polymer ?
#
loop_
_entity_poly.entity_id
_entity_poly.type
_entity_poly.pdbx_seq_one_letter_code
_entity_poly.pdbx_strand_id
1 'polypeptide(L)'
;AASLDALLWWISKHKHSLLDKKQRFTFDFLAWRGTVRKIMSSLFNNETDWRIGVIRFRGAYFLHVFHTETELNIEFGQTPIEQRMCYWGHKFEDYLCSETPPLFPCPKKLFSLVNLATLGVHTLLYGSEIDACTQDSILIDENNPAATKNSHNGTDSSIQHKKKRKFVEIKVIYAKNMLDLHTSTARKYGKWWSQCFLTGIEQILLGFRDDYGVVRQIQPLLIKDIET
;
A
#
# COMPACT_ATOMS: atom_id res chain seq x y z
N ALA A 1 -7.29 14.67 -1.69
CA ALA A 1 -5.95 14.14 -1.42
C ALA A 1 -5.86 13.82 0.06
N ALA A 2 -5.19 12.72 0.45
CA ALA A 2 -5.04 12.39 1.86
C ALA A 2 -4.21 13.47 2.56
N SER A 3 -4.80 14.09 3.59
CA SER A 3 -4.10 15.07 4.42
C SER A 3 -2.86 14.44 5.07
N LEU A 4 -1.82 15.25 5.32
CA LEU A 4 -0.67 14.79 6.09
C LEU A 4 -1.00 14.61 7.59
N ASP A 5 -2.19 15.01 8.04
CA ASP A 5 -2.57 15.04 9.46
C ASP A 5 -2.37 13.70 10.18
N ALA A 6 -2.71 12.58 9.57
CA ALA A 6 -2.52 11.27 10.20
C ALA A 6 -1.02 10.93 10.38
N LEU A 7 -0.17 11.30 9.41
CA LEU A 7 1.28 11.15 9.53
C LEU A 7 1.87 12.11 10.57
N LEU A 8 1.40 13.36 10.59
CA LEU A 8 1.83 14.35 11.59
C LEU A 8 1.41 13.91 13.00
N TRP A 9 0.22 13.36 13.15
CA TRP A 9 -0.25 12.76 14.40
C TRP A 9 0.66 11.59 14.80
N TRP A 10 0.98 10.68 13.88
CA TRP A 10 1.88 9.55 14.17
C TRP A 10 3.28 10.04 14.59
N ILE A 11 3.86 10.99 13.85
CA ILE A 11 5.14 11.64 14.21
C ILE A 11 5.05 12.26 15.59
N SER A 12 3.91 12.86 15.95
CA SER A 12 3.74 13.48 17.26
C SER A 12 3.89 12.49 18.43
N LYS A 13 3.56 11.22 18.19
CA LYS A 13 3.71 10.11 19.16
C LYS A 13 5.11 9.48 19.15
N HIS A 14 5.89 9.68 18.09
CA HIS A 14 7.23 9.10 17.89
C HIS A 14 8.35 10.16 17.87
N LYS A 15 8.09 11.37 18.38
CA LYS A 15 9.05 12.49 18.35
C LYS A 15 10.44 12.14 18.89
N HIS A 16 10.51 11.29 19.92
CA HIS A 16 11.76 10.95 20.60
C HIS A 16 12.74 10.17 19.70
N SER A 17 12.25 9.40 18.73
CA SER A 17 13.09 8.64 17.80
C SER A 17 13.34 9.38 16.47
N LEU A 18 12.56 10.42 16.19
CA LEU A 18 12.59 11.15 14.93
C LEU A 18 13.24 12.53 15.02
N LEU A 19 13.54 13.02 16.23
CA LEU A 19 14.16 14.32 16.45
C LEU A 19 15.57 14.18 17.03
N ASP A 20 16.49 14.98 16.52
CA ASP A 20 17.82 15.11 17.10
C ASP A 20 17.82 15.98 18.37
N LYS A 21 18.99 16.11 19.02
CA LYS A 21 19.17 16.95 20.22
C LYS A 21 18.83 18.43 19.98
N LYS A 22 18.86 18.89 18.72
CA LYS A 22 18.54 20.26 18.30
C LYS A 22 17.08 20.39 17.83
N GLN A 23 16.24 19.40 18.09
CA GLN A 23 14.83 19.36 17.69
C GLN A 23 14.61 19.41 16.17
N ARG A 24 15.58 18.95 15.38
CA ARG A 24 15.46 18.76 13.92
C ARG A 24 15.07 17.33 13.60
N PHE A 25 14.32 17.14 12.52
CA PHE A 25 14.00 15.80 12.07
C PHE A 25 15.26 15.07 11.60
N THR A 26 15.33 13.76 11.88
CA THR A 26 16.42 12.86 11.46
C THR A 26 16.24 12.33 10.04
N PHE A 27 15.15 12.72 9.37
CA PHE A 27 14.87 12.42 7.97
C PHE A 27 14.82 13.71 7.13
N ASP A 28 15.08 13.59 5.82
CA ASP A 28 15.08 14.73 4.90
C ASP A 28 13.70 15.04 4.34
N PHE A 29 12.90 14.01 4.04
CA PHE A 29 11.59 14.14 3.38
C PHE A 29 10.48 13.41 4.13
N LEU A 30 9.29 14.01 4.16
CA LEU A 30 8.04 13.39 4.60
C LEU A 30 6.99 13.43 3.48
N ALA A 31 6.37 12.30 3.18
CA ALA A 31 5.28 12.24 2.21
C ALA A 31 4.31 11.07 2.47
N TRP A 32 3.17 11.06 1.80
CA TRP A 32 2.44 9.81 1.55
C TRP A 32 3.07 9.06 0.36
N ARG A 33 3.01 7.72 0.38
CA ARG A 33 3.46 6.82 -0.71
C ARG A 33 2.89 7.24 -2.06
N GLY A 34 1.62 7.64 -2.09
CA GLY A 34 0.97 8.11 -3.32
C GLY A 34 1.65 9.32 -3.96
N THR A 35 2.22 10.22 -3.15
CA THR A 35 2.99 11.40 -3.60
C THR A 35 4.31 10.96 -4.23
N VAL A 36 5.05 10.07 -3.56
CA VAL A 36 6.31 9.51 -4.05
C VAL A 36 6.09 8.73 -5.35
N ARG A 37 5.01 7.94 -5.42
CA ARG A 37 4.59 7.22 -6.62
C ARG A 37 4.32 8.17 -7.80
N LYS A 38 3.66 9.31 -7.59
CA LYS A 38 3.42 10.30 -8.67
C LYS A 38 4.73 10.81 -9.27
N ILE A 39 5.73 11.14 -8.43
CA ILE A 39 7.07 11.54 -8.88
C ILE A 39 7.72 10.40 -9.66
N MET A 40 7.79 9.20 -9.07
CA MET A 40 8.39 8.01 -9.68
C MET A 40 7.74 7.62 -11.01
N SER A 41 6.41 7.72 -11.10
CA SER A 41 5.66 7.40 -12.31
C SER A 41 5.79 8.45 -13.41
N SER A 42 6.36 9.64 -13.15
CA SER A 42 6.48 10.71 -14.15
C SER A 42 7.37 10.32 -15.32
N LEU A 43 8.20 9.29 -15.17
CA LEU A 43 9.08 8.78 -16.22
C LEU A 43 8.36 7.95 -17.29
N PHE A 44 7.19 7.39 -16.95
CA PHE A 44 6.47 6.45 -17.83
C PHE A 44 4.96 6.66 -17.91
N ASN A 45 4.39 7.53 -17.08
CA ASN A 45 2.97 7.84 -17.05
C ASN A 45 2.72 9.28 -17.51
N ASN A 46 2.43 9.44 -18.80
CA ASN A 46 2.18 10.74 -19.41
C ASN A 46 0.70 11.15 -19.37
N GLU A 47 -0.16 10.34 -18.75
CA GLU A 47 -1.62 10.51 -18.77
C GLU A 47 -2.13 11.51 -17.71
N THR A 48 -1.36 11.74 -16.64
CA THR A 48 -1.82 12.52 -15.49
C THR A 48 -0.76 13.50 -15.04
N ASP A 49 -1.12 14.77 -14.99
CA ASP A 49 -0.34 15.81 -14.35
C ASP A 49 -0.38 15.68 -12.82
N TRP A 50 0.45 16.46 -12.13
CA TRP A 50 0.44 16.52 -10.68
C TRP A 50 0.93 17.86 -10.15
N ARG A 51 0.43 18.24 -8.98
CA ARG A 51 0.88 19.41 -8.23
C ARG A 51 1.28 18.98 -6.83
N ILE A 52 2.50 19.30 -6.41
CA ILE A 52 3.00 19.00 -5.06
C ILE A 52 3.42 20.30 -4.41
N GLY A 53 2.84 20.62 -3.25
CA GLY A 53 3.35 21.69 -2.39
C GLY A 53 4.40 21.13 -1.44
N VAL A 54 5.42 21.95 -1.19
CA VAL A 54 6.55 21.59 -0.34
C VAL A 54 6.71 22.65 0.74
N ILE A 55 6.76 22.21 2.00
CA ILE A 55 7.07 23.07 3.13
C ILE A 55 8.32 22.54 3.82
N ARG A 56 9.27 23.42 4.13
CA ARG A 56 10.43 23.07 4.95
C ARG A 56 10.17 23.40 6.41
N PHE A 57 10.25 22.41 7.29
CA PHE A 57 10.05 22.59 8.72
C PHE A 57 11.03 21.72 9.52
N ARG A 58 11.71 22.34 10.49
CA ARG A 58 12.70 21.66 11.37
C ARG A 58 13.74 20.82 10.62
N GLY A 59 14.19 21.32 9.46
CA GLY A 59 15.21 20.67 8.64
C GLY A 59 14.67 19.75 7.54
N ALA A 60 13.45 19.21 7.67
CA ALA A 60 12.84 18.30 6.70
C ALA A 60 11.88 19.00 5.73
N TYR A 61 11.68 18.40 4.56
CA TYR A 61 10.73 18.81 3.53
C TYR A 61 9.47 17.96 3.57
N PHE A 62 8.31 18.60 3.71
CA PHE A 62 7.00 17.99 3.79
C PHE A 62 6.30 18.15 2.46
N LEU A 63 5.99 17.03 1.80
CA LEU A 63 5.42 16.98 0.47
C LEU A 63 3.94 16.62 0.55
N HIS A 64 3.08 17.48 0.01
CA HIS A 64 1.64 17.25 -0.06
C HIS A 64 1.15 17.40 -1.51
N VAL A 65 0.43 16.39 -2.00
CA VAL A 65 -0.16 16.42 -3.34
C VAL A 65 -1.48 17.19 -3.33
N PHE A 66 -1.64 18.09 -4.29
CA PHE A 66 -2.88 18.78 -4.56
C PHE A 66 -3.54 18.19 -5.80
N HIS A 67 -4.88 18.19 -5.83
CA HIS A 67 -5.60 17.84 -7.04
C HIS A 67 -5.31 18.86 -8.14
N THR A 68 -5.11 18.36 -9.36
CA THR A 68 -5.08 19.20 -10.56
C THR A 68 -6.49 19.43 -11.08
N GLU A 69 -6.66 20.45 -11.92
CA GLU A 69 -7.95 20.69 -12.57
C GLU A 69 -8.37 19.50 -13.44
N THR A 70 -7.40 18.86 -14.11
CA THR A 70 -7.60 17.63 -14.88
C THR A 70 -8.16 16.50 -14.00
N GLU A 71 -7.55 16.25 -12.83
CA GLU A 71 -8.01 15.22 -11.90
C GLU A 71 -9.42 15.50 -11.38
N LEU A 72 -9.71 16.76 -11.01
CA LEU A 72 -11.05 17.16 -10.56
C LEU A 72 -12.10 16.98 -11.65
N ASN A 73 -11.80 17.38 -12.89
CA ASN A 73 -12.72 17.22 -14.02
C ASN A 73 -13.03 15.74 -14.31
N ILE A 74 -12.03 14.87 -14.19
CA ILE A 74 -12.22 13.42 -14.34
C ILE A 74 -13.09 12.89 -13.18
N GLU A 75 -12.82 13.30 -11.95
CA GLU A 75 -13.57 12.87 -10.76
C GLU A 75 -15.04 13.31 -10.80
N PHE A 76 -15.31 14.58 -11.13
CA PHE A 76 -16.67 15.09 -11.28
C PHE A 76 -17.38 14.56 -12.54
N GLY A 77 -16.61 14.20 -13.57
CA GLY A 77 -17.11 13.64 -14.83
C GLY A 77 -17.33 12.14 -14.81
N GLN A 78 -17.11 11.44 -13.68
CA GLN A 78 -17.23 9.99 -13.61
C GLN A 78 -18.64 9.52 -13.97
N THR A 79 -18.72 8.65 -14.96
CA THR A 79 -19.95 7.96 -15.35
C THR A 79 -20.42 7.00 -14.23
N PRO A 80 -21.72 6.64 -14.20
CA PRO A 80 -22.22 5.69 -13.20
C PRO A 80 -21.52 4.33 -13.24
N ILE A 81 -21.00 3.90 -14.40
CA ILE A 81 -20.26 2.64 -14.50
C ILE A 81 -18.86 2.76 -13.88
N GLU A 82 -18.16 3.88 -14.06
CA GLU A 82 -16.85 4.12 -13.45
C GLU A 82 -16.94 4.17 -11.92
N GLN A 83 -17.96 4.85 -11.39
CA GLN A 83 -18.25 4.85 -9.95
C GLN A 83 -18.50 3.43 -9.42
N ARG A 84 -19.24 2.60 -10.16
CA ARG A 84 -19.43 1.18 -9.81
C ARG A 84 -18.12 0.40 -9.85
N MET A 85 -17.24 0.65 -10.83
CA MET A 85 -15.93 -0.01 -10.90
C MET A 85 -15.06 0.32 -9.68
N CYS A 86 -15.08 1.58 -9.21
CA CYS A 86 -14.42 1.97 -7.96
C CYS A 86 -15.01 1.22 -6.75
N TYR A 87 -16.35 1.19 -6.64
CA TYR A 87 -17.03 0.46 -5.56
C TYR A 87 -16.71 -1.05 -5.58
N TRP A 88 -16.67 -1.70 -6.74
CA TRP A 88 -16.34 -3.12 -6.84
C TRP A 88 -14.93 -3.45 -6.33
N GLY A 89 -13.96 -2.54 -6.51
CA GLY A 89 -12.63 -2.67 -5.93
C GLY A 89 -12.70 -2.76 -4.40
N HIS A 90 -13.28 -1.75 -3.76
CA HIS A 90 -13.45 -1.72 -2.30
C HIS A 90 -14.29 -2.89 -1.79
N LYS A 91 -15.36 -3.24 -2.50
CA LYS A 91 -16.22 -4.34 -2.09
C LYS A 91 -15.50 -5.69 -2.16
N PHE A 92 -14.60 -5.86 -3.13
CA PHE A 92 -13.78 -7.06 -3.23
C PHE A 92 -12.76 -7.16 -2.10
N GLU A 93 -12.16 -6.04 -1.68
CA GLU A 93 -11.31 -6.00 -0.48
C GLU A 93 -12.09 -6.47 0.77
N ASP A 94 -13.34 -6.02 0.95
CA ASP A 94 -14.20 -6.49 2.04
C ASP A 94 -14.43 -8.00 2.01
N TYR A 95 -14.53 -8.61 0.82
CA TYR A 95 -14.72 -10.06 0.66
C TYR A 95 -13.46 -10.88 0.97
N LEU A 96 -12.27 -10.29 0.80
CA LEU A 96 -11.00 -10.98 1.00
C LEU A 96 -10.40 -10.78 2.40
N CYS A 97 -10.81 -9.74 3.11
CA CYS A 97 -10.22 -9.36 4.39
C CYS A 97 -11.10 -9.77 5.59
N SER A 98 -10.46 -10.19 6.67
CA SER A 98 -11.10 -10.40 7.98
C SER A 98 -10.24 -9.78 9.10
N GLU A 99 -10.86 -9.33 10.20
CA GLU A 99 -10.13 -8.77 11.35
C GLU A 99 -9.33 -9.82 12.10
N THR A 100 -9.87 -11.05 12.21
CA THR A 100 -9.21 -12.19 12.83
C THR A 100 -9.39 -13.43 11.97
N PRO A 101 -8.35 -14.25 11.78
CA PRO A 101 -8.55 -15.61 11.34
C PRO A 101 -9.31 -16.39 12.44
N PRO A 102 -10.41 -17.11 12.15
CA PRO A 102 -11.08 -17.26 10.87
C PRO A 102 -12.57 -16.79 10.91
N LEU A 103 -13.13 -16.52 9.71
CA LEU A 103 -14.46 -16.96 9.23
C LEU A 103 -15.51 -15.96 8.72
N PHE A 104 -15.38 -14.64 8.81
CA PHE A 104 -16.33 -13.78 8.08
C PHE A 104 -15.64 -12.57 7.43
N PRO A 105 -15.93 -12.31 6.13
CA PRO A 105 -15.52 -11.07 5.50
C PRO A 105 -16.09 -9.89 6.28
N CYS A 106 -15.24 -8.91 6.58
CA CYS A 106 -15.64 -7.70 7.29
C CYS A 106 -15.20 -6.47 6.49
N PRO A 107 -15.91 -5.32 6.62
CA PRO A 107 -15.47 -4.09 6.00
C PRO A 107 -14.01 -3.78 6.35
N LYS A 108 -13.19 -3.53 5.33
CA LYS A 108 -11.76 -3.25 5.54
C LYS A 108 -11.59 -2.00 6.41
N LYS A 109 -10.87 -2.15 7.53
CA LYS A 109 -10.36 -1.00 8.29
C LYS A 109 -9.10 -0.47 7.62
N LEU A 110 -8.99 0.85 7.53
CA LEU A 110 -7.78 1.50 7.01
C LEU A 110 -6.58 1.16 7.90
N PHE A 111 -5.55 0.61 7.28
CA PHE A 111 -4.26 0.34 7.92
C PHE A 111 -3.15 0.97 7.08
N SER A 112 -2.19 1.60 7.75
CA SER A 112 -1.04 2.22 7.09
C SER A 112 0.26 1.91 7.81
N LEU A 113 1.30 1.63 7.02
CA LEU A 113 2.67 1.52 7.51
C LEU A 113 3.37 2.87 7.39
N VAL A 114 4.21 3.18 8.36
CA VAL A 114 5.17 4.28 8.26
C VAL A 114 6.54 3.66 7.98
N ASN A 115 7.08 3.99 6.82
CA ASN A 115 8.33 3.44 6.31
C ASN A 115 9.42 4.51 6.38
N LEU A 116 10.64 4.09 6.71
CA LEU A 116 11.84 4.91 6.56
C LEU A 116 12.71 4.25 5.49
N ALA A 117 13.06 5.00 4.45
CA ALA A 117 13.90 4.54 3.36
C ALA A 117 15.01 5.55 3.06
N THR A 118 16.05 5.08 2.39
CA THR A 118 17.13 5.91 1.85
C THR A 118 17.07 5.86 0.33
N LEU A 119 17.02 7.02 -0.30
CA LEU A 119 17.09 7.20 -1.76
C LEU A 119 18.30 8.05 -2.10
N GLY A 120 19.36 7.41 -2.59
CA GLY A 120 20.65 8.07 -2.79
C GLY A 120 21.21 8.58 -1.46
N VAL A 121 21.39 9.90 -1.37
CA VAL A 121 21.88 10.57 -0.14
C VAL A 121 20.75 11.07 0.76
N HIS A 122 19.49 10.89 0.36
CA HIS A 122 18.33 11.41 1.06
C HIS A 122 17.59 10.33 1.84
N THR A 123 17.04 10.73 2.98
CA THR A 123 16.19 9.89 3.81
C THR A 123 14.73 10.32 3.69
N LEU A 124 13.84 9.34 3.51
CA LEU A 124 12.43 9.54 3.25
C LEU A 124 11.61 8.77 4.28
N LEU A 125 10.87 9.49 5.12
CA LEU A 125 9.82 8.94 5.95
C LEU A 125 8.49 9.04 5.18
N TYR A 126 7.73 7.96 5.07
CA TYR A 126 6.47 8.01 4.33
C TYR A 126 5.43 7.00 4.80
N GLY A 127 4.17 7.42 4.72
CA GLY A 127 3.01 6.59 5.01
C GLY A 127 2.56 5.80 3.80
N SER A 128 2.15 4.56 3.99
CA SER A 128 1.64 3.67 2.95
C SER A 128 0.40 2.97 3.43
N GLU A 129 -0.74 3.21 2.79
CA GLU A 129 -1.92 2.36 2.97
C GLU A 129 -1.62 0.95 2.46
N ILE A 130 -2.07 -0.05 3.21
CA ILE A 130 -1.89 -1.47 2.91
C ILE A 130 -3.25 -2.16 2.90
N ASP A 131 -3.47 -3.02 1.91
CA ASP A 131 -4.75 -3.70 1.73
C ASP A 131 -4.97 -4.84 2.72
N ALA A 132 -4.02 -5.77 2.78
CA ALA A 132 -4.10 -6.93 3.66
C ALA A 132 -2.72 -7.48 4.04
N CYS A 133 -2.72 -8.39 5.01
CA CYS A 133 -1.57 -9.24 5.33
C CYS A 133 -2.00 -10.71 5.34
N THR A 134 -1.10 -11.62 4.96
CA THR A 134 -1.43 -13.05 4.96
C THR A 134 -1.47 -13.62 6.39
N GLN A 135 -2.23 -14.69 6.61
CA GLN A 135 -2.39 -15.30 7.93
C GLN A 135 -1.05 -15.75 8.56
N ASP A 136 -0.08 -16.19 7.74
CA ASP A 136 1.28 -16.56 8.18
C ASP A 136 2.04 -15.40 8.88
N SER A 137 1.54 -14.18 8.74
CA SER A 137 2.06 -12.94 9.34
C SER A 137 1.63 -12.71 10.79
N ILE A 138 0.56 -13.38 11.24
CA ILE A 138 -0.14 -13.08 12.49
C ILE A 138 0.54 -13.72 13.70
N LEU A 139 1.50 -14.63 13.49
CA LEU A 139 2.26 -15.29 14.55
C LEU A 139 3.33 -14.40 15.23
N ILE A 140 3.35 -13.09 14.97
CA ILE A 140 4.20 -12.13 15.69
C ILE A 140 3.30 -11.20 16.50
N ASP A 141 2.92 -11.65 17.69
CA ASP A 141 2.49 -10.77 18.77
C ASP A 141 3.71 -10.45 19.64
N GLU A 142 4.22 -9.23 19.54
CA GLU A 142 5.37 -8.77 20.33
C GLU A 142 4.97 -8.46 21.79
N ASN A 143 3.67 -8.43 22.10
CA ASN A 143 3.14 -8.06 23.42
C ASN A 143 2.51 -9.22 24.19
N ASN A 144 2.47 -10.44 23.63
CA ASN A 144 1.88 -11.60 24.29
C ASN A 144 2.76 -12.86 24.24
N PRO A 145 3.67 -13.06 25.22
CA PRO A 145 4.50 -14.26 25.30
C PRO A 145 3.72 -15.54 25.68
N ALA A 146 2.40 -15.47 25.88
CA ALA A 146 1.57 -16.61 26.27
C ALA A 146 0.94 -17.38 25.10
N ALA A 147 0.90 -16.82 23.88
CA ALA A 147 0.29 -17.49 22.72
C ALA A 147 1.17 -18.61 22.11
N THR A 148 2.42 -18.77 22.58
CA THR A 148 3.39 -19.77 22.08
C THR A 148 3.46 -21.05 22.91
N LYS A 149 2.49 -21.32 23.79
CA LYS A 149 2.44 -22.55 24.59
C LYS A 149 1.29 -23.45 24.14
N ASN A 150 1.42 -24.05 22.96
CA ASN A 150 0.71 -25.27 22.59
C ASN A 150 1.46 -25.99 21.46
N SER A 151 2.65 -26.51 21.78
CA SER A 151 3.24 -27.61 21.02
C SER A 151 4.02 -28.48 22.01
N HIS A 152 3.32 -29.43 22.62
CA HIS A 152 3.95 -30.57 23.27
C HIS A 152 4.46 -31.51 22.18
N ASN A 153 5.77 -31.50 21.95
CA ASN A 153 6.65 -32.69 21.94
C ASN A 153 7.96 -32.38 21.19
N GLY A 154 9.07 -32.63 21.89
CA GLY A 154 10.31 -33.17 21.30
C GLY A 154 11.17 -32.23 20.44
N THR A 155 12.26 -31.75 21.05
CA THR A 155 13.60 -31.62 20.42
C THR A 155 13.68 -30.96 19.04
N ASP A 156 13.85 -29.64 19.00
CA ASP A 156 15.10 -29.06 18.47
C ASP A 156 15.17 -27.56 18.79
N SER A 157 16.24 -27.16 19.47
CA SER A 157 16.59 -25.76 19.70
C SER A 157 17.28 -25.22 18.44
N SER A 158 16.52 -24.72 17.47
CA SER A 158 17.08 -24.00 16.32
C SER A 158 16.16 -22.86 15.85
N ILE A 159 16.65 -21.63 16.06
CA ILE A 159 16.30 -20.38 15.36
C ILE A 159 14.78 -20.16 15.15
N GLN A 160 14.12 -19.50 16.12
CA GLN A 160 12.85 -18.82 15.89
C GLN A 160 13.07 -17.70 14.85
N HIS A 161 13.02 -18.04 13.56
CA HIS A 161 12.94 -17.06 12.49
C HIS A 161 11.66 -16.27 12.72
N LYS A 162 11.77 -15.01 13.16
CA LYS A 162 10.66 -14.04 13.13
C LYS A 162 10.14 -14.02 11.69
N LYS A 163 9.04 -14.74 11.40
CA LYS A 163 8.43 -14.75 10.07
C LYS A 163 7.91 -13.36 9.77
N LYS A 164 8.66 -12.60 8.98
CA LYS A 164 8.30 -11.24 8.55
C LYS A 164 6.86 -11.24 8.01
N ARG A 165 6.05 -10.28 8.46
CA ARG A 165 4.68 -10.10 7.95
C ARG A 165 4.71 -9.95 6.43
N LYS A 166 3.85 -10.68 5.74
CA LYS A 166 3.70 -10.60 4.29
C LYS A 166 2.46 -9.80 3.96
N PHE A 167 2.68 -8.59 3.45
CA PHE A 167 1.61 -7.72 2.96
C PHE A 167 1.30 -8.05 1.51
N VAL A 168 0.03 -7.88 1.13
CA VAL A 168 -0.45 -8.07 -0.23
C VAL A 168 -1.27 -6.86 -0.66
N GLU A 169 -1.17 -6.50 -1.93
CA GLU A 169 -2.03 -5.51 -2.57
C GLU A 169 -3.20 -6.25 -3.25
N ILE A 170 -4.38 -5.65 -3.31
CA ILE A 170 -5.57 -6.23 -3.93
C ILE A 170 -5.97 -5.35 -5.12
N LYS A 171 -6.28 -5.98 -6.26
CA LYS A 171 -6.83 -5.29 -7.44
C LYS A 171 -7.94 -6.10 -8.09
N VAL A 172 -8.93 -5.40 -8.61
CA VAL A 172 -10.00 -5.97 -9.45
C VAL A 172 -9.82 -5.48 -10.88
N ILE A 173 -9.95 -6.39 -11.83
CA ILE A 173 -9.71 -6.13 -13.25
C ILE A 173 -10.78 -6.77 -14.12
N TYR A 174 -11.12 -6.09 -15.21
CA TYR A 174 -11.85 -6.71 -16.30
C TYR A 174 -10.85 -7.38 -17.23
N ALA A 175 -10.74 -8.70 -17.11
CA ALA A 175 -9.97 -9.58 -17.99
C ALA A 175 -10.49 -11.00 -17.78
N LYS A 176 -10.38 -11.86 -18.80
CA LYS A 176 -10.79 -13.27 -18.67
C LYS A 176 -9.76 -14.12 -17.93
N ASN A 177 -8.47 -13.79 -18.06
CA ASN A 177 -7.33 -14.48 -17.46
C ASN A 177 -6.04 -13.65 -17.60
N MET A 178 -4.91 -14.16 -17.10
CA MET A 178 -3.59 -13.53 -17.23
C MET A 178 -3.16 -13.24 -18.67
N LEU A 179 -3.52 -14.07 -19.66
CA LEU A 179 -3.14 -13.82 -21.06
C LEU A 179 -3.83 -12.57 -21.62
N ASP A 180 -5.10 -12.40 -21.28
CA ASP A 180 -5.91 -11.21 -21.62
C ASP A 180 -5.44 -9.95 -20.85
N LEU A 181 -4.95 -10.13 -19.62
CA LEU A 181 -4.39 -9.05 -18.79
C LEU A 181 -3.21 -8.35 -19.47
N HIS A 182 -2.22 -9.10 -19.98
CA HIS A 182 -1.00 -8.51 -20.57
C HIS A 182 -1.33 -7.59 -21.76
N THR A 183 -2.36 -7.91 -22.52
CA THR A 183 -2.78 -7.12 -23.69
C THR A 183 -3.59 -5.89 -23.27
N SER A 184 -4.50 -6.04 -22.30
CA SER A 184 -5.47 -5.00 -21.92
C SER A 184 -4.99 -4.05 -20.82
N THR A 185 -3.94 -4.40 -20.07
CA THR A 185 -3.53 -3.67 -18.87
C THR A 185 -2.04 -3.37 -18.75
N ALA A 186 -1.23 -3.60 -19.79
CA ALA A 186 0.21 -3.28 -19.77
C ALA A 186 0.51 -1.85 -19.28
N ARG A 187 -0.34 -0.86 -19.62
CA ARG A 187 -0.22 0.53 -19.15
C ARG A 187 -0.38 0.71 -17.63
N LYS A 188 -0.96 -0.28 -16.94
CA LYS A 188 -1.16 -0.28 -15.48
C LYS A 188 0.04 -0.86 -14.73
N TYR A 189 0.89 -1.65 -15.37
CA TYR A 189 1.99 -2.36 -14.70
C TYR A 189 2.96 -1.41 -14.02
N GLY A 190 3.42 -0.35 -14.69
CA GLY A 190 4.29 0.64 -14.04
C GLY A 190 3.64 1.31 -12.81
N LYS A 191 2.32 1.54 -12.85
CA LYS A 191 1.56 2.10 -11.71
C LYS A 191 1.48 1.10 -10.56
N TRP A 192 1.23 -0.18 -10.84
CA TRP A 192 1.16 -1.25 -9.83
C TRP A 192 2.53 -1.60 -9.26
N TRP A 193 3.55 -1.76 -10.11
CA TRP A 193 4.92 -1.98 -9.69
C TRP A 193 5.41 -0.84 -8.79
N SER A 194 5.26 0.42 -9.19
CA SER A 194 5.68 1.57 -8.35
C SER A 194 4.92 1.66 -7.03
N GLN A 195 3.64 1.27 -6.99
CA GLN A 195 2.88 1.15 -5.75
C GLN A 195 3.53 0.12 -4.82
N CYS A 196 3.69 -1.12 -5.28
CA CYS A 196 4.15 -2.22 -4.43
C CYS A 196 5.64 -2.15 -4.10
N PHE A 197 6.48 -1.69 -5.03
CA PHE A 197 7.91 -1.45 -4.83
C PHE A 197 8.15 -0.49 -3.66
N LEU A 198 7.42 0.65 -3.63
CA LEU A 198 7.51 1.61 -2.55
C LEU A 198 6.98 1.09 -1.22
N THR A 199 6.34 -0.08 -1.14
CA THR A 199 5.86 -0.65 0.14
C THR A 199 6.56 -1.95 0.50
N GLY A 200 7.45 -2.46 -0.36
CA GLY A 200 8.02 -3.80 -0.23
C GLY A 200 6.99 -4.91 -0.32
N ILE A 201 5.86 -4.67 -0.99
CA ILE A 201 4.86 -5.70 -1.30
C ILE A 201 5.37 -6.49 -2.51
N GLU A 202 5.38 -7.82 -2.40
CA GLU A 202 5.93 -8.71 -3.45
C GLU A 202 4.85 -9.31 -4.35
N GLN A 203 3.57 -9.16 -3.99
CA GLN A 203 2.45 -9.81 -4.67
C GLN A 203 1.18 -8.95 -4.66
N ILE A 204 0.47 -8.97 -5.80
CA ILE A 204 -0.89 -8.48 -5.95
C ILE A 204 -1.84 -9.68 -6.05
N LEU A 205 -2.96 -9.65 -5.33
CA LEU A 205 -4.09 -10.56 -5.55
C LEU A 205 -5.04 -9.94 -6.56
N LEU A 206 -5.10 -10.52 -7.77
CA LEU A 206 -5.94 -10.07 -8.87
C LEU A 206 -7.28 -10.79 -8.88
N GLY A 207 -8.37 -10.05 -8.70
CA GLY A 207 -9.73 -10.51 -8.97
C GLY A 207 -10.15 -10.22 -10.40
N PHE A 208 -10.36 -11.26 -11.20
CA PHE A 208 -10.87 -11.18 -12.57
C PHE A 208 -12.39 -11.13 -12.56
N ARG A 209 -12.96 -9.97 -12.90
CA ARG A 209 -14.41 -9.74 -12.92
C ARG A 209 -15.01 -9.81 -14.31
N ASP A 210 -16.29 -10.18 -14.37
CA ASP A 210 -17.14 -10.00 -15.54
C ASP A 210 -17.72 -8.57 -15.63
N ASP A 211 -18.54 -8.33 -16.66
CA ASP A 211 -19.21 -7.03 -16.91
C ASP A 211 -20.22 -6.63 -15.82
N TYR A 212 -20.71 -7.61 -15.05
CA TYR A 212 -21.66 -7.40 -13.96
C TYR A 212 -20.98 -7.12 -12.63
N GLY A 213 -19.64 -7.09 -12.59
CA GLY A 213 -18.87 -6.85 -11.38
C GLY A 213 -18.60 -8.10 -10.55
N VAL A 214 -18.93 -9.29 -11.05
CA VAL A 214 -18.73 -10.55 -10.32
C VAL A 214 -17.33 -11.06 -10.58
N VAL A 215 -16.52 -11.18 -9.54
CA VAL A 215 -15.19 -11.81 -9.62
C VAL A 215 -15.36 -13.31 -9.77
N ARG A 216 -14.86 -13.86 -10.88
CA ARG A 216 -14.96 -15.29 -11.24
C ARG A 216 -13.71 -16.06 -10.88
N GLN A 217 -12.58 -15.38 -10.79
CA GLN A 217 -11.28 -15.99 -10.53
C GLN A 217 -10.39 -15.03 -9.76
N ILE A 218 -9.56 -15.59 -8.88
CA ILE A 218 -8.50 -14.86 -8.17
C ILE A 218 -7.17 -15.50 -8.51
N GLN A 219 -6.19 -14.72 -8.93
CA GLN A 219 -4.82 -15.22 -9.16
C GLN A 219 -3.77 -14.29 -8.56
N PRO A 220 -2.66 -14.84 -8.06
CA PRO A 220 -1.53 -14.03 -7.65
C PRO A 220 -0.77 -13.49 -8.87
N LEU A 221 -0.36 -12.22 -8.80
CA LEU A 221 0.62 -11.62 -9.70
C LEU A 221 1.83 -11.21 -8.87
N LEU A 222 3.02 -11.75 -9.20
CA LEU A 222 4.25 -11.38 -8.50
C LEU A 222 4.80 -10.09 -9.10
N ILE A 223 5.28 -9.19 -8.24
CA ILE A 223 5.80 -7.89 -8.67
C ILE A 223 7.02 -8.01 -9.57
N LYS A 224 7.86 -9.03 -9.35
CA LYS A 224 9.02 -9.35 -10.20
C LYS A 224 8.64 -9.67 -11.65
N ASP A 225 7.40 -10.12 -11.90
CA ASP A 225 6.93 -10.51 -13.24
C ASP A 225 6.45 -9.29 -14.05
N ILE A 226 6.34 -8.12 -13.41
CA ILE A 226 5.91 -6.84 -14.02
C ILE A 226 6.88 -5.70 -13.72
N GLU A 227 8.10 -6.04 -13.30
CA GLU A 227 9.17 -5.07 -13.09
C GLU A 227 9.56 -4.44 -14.43
N THR A 228 9.64 -3.11 -14.43
CA THR A 228 9.86 -2.27 -15.62
C THR A 228 11.26 -1.72 -15.68
#